data_AF-A0A352IWD7-F1
#
_entry.id   AF-A0A352IWD7-F1
#
_cell.length_a   1.000
_cell.length_b   1.000
_cell.length_c   1.000
_cell.angle_alpha   90.00
_cell.angle_beta   90.00
_cell.angle_gamma   90.00
#
_symmetry.space_group_name_H-M   'P 1'
#
loop_
_entity.id
_entity.type
_entity.pdbx_description
1 polymer ?
#
loop_
_entity_poly.entity_id
_entity_poly.type
_entity_poly.pdbx_seq_one_letter_code
_entity_poly.pdbx_strand_id
1 'polypeptide(L)' 'ADEVSDRFLIVMRAYLEKPRTTVGWKGLLYDPERTGAGDLHEGLRRSRRLLLNLAAMGLPLATEALSP' A
#
# COMPACT_ATOMS: atom_id res chain seq x y z
N ALA A 1 18.91 4.61 -0.30
CA ALA A 1 18.67 4.45 -1.75
C ALA A 1 19.81 5.09 -2.52
N ASP A 2 20.19 6.29 -2.11
CA ASP A 2 21.22 7.12 -2.74
C ASP A 2 22.57 6.40 -2.86
N GLU A 3 23.00 5.66 -1.82
CA GLU A 3 24.27 4.93 -1.80
C GLU A 3 24.47 3.91 -2.93
N VAL A 4 23.39 3.41 -3.52
CA VAL A 4 23.43 2.36 -4.57
C VAL A 4 22.79 2.81 -5.87
N SER A 5 22.54 4.12 -6.00
CA SER A 5 21.78 4.72 -7.11
C SER A 5 22.48 4.64 -8.47
N ASP A 6 23.80 4.40 -8.49
CA ASP A 6 24.59 4.17 -9.70
C ASP A 6 24.26 2.83 -10.38
N ARG A 7 23.67 1.88 -9.64
CA ARG A 7 23.39 0.52 -10.14
C ARG A 7 21.93 0.10 -10.00
N PHE A 8 21.21 0.66 -9.04
CA PHE A 8 19.86 0.23 -8.71
C PHE A 8 18.90 1.39 -8.58
N LEU A 9 17.74 1.26 -9.25
CA LEU A 9 16.57 2.07 -8.96
C LEU A 9 15.72 1.35 -7.89
N ILE A 10 15.79 1.83 -6.65
CA ILE A 10 14.98 1.27 -5.56
C ILE A 10 13.55 1.80 -5.67
N VAL A 11 12.59 0.89 -5.75
CA VAL A 11 11.15 1.18 -5.72
C VAL A 11 10.54 0.49 -4.50
N MET A 12 9.87 1.26 -3.64
CA MET A 12 9.23 0.72 -2.45
C MET A 12 7.94 -0.01 -2.80
N ARG A 13 7.78 -1.22 -2.27
CA ARG A 13 6.56 -1.99 -2.41
C ARG A 13 5.50 -1.52 -1.40
N ALA A 14 4.47 -0.83 -1.88
CA ALA A 14 3.38 -0.25 -1.09
C ALA A 14 2.03 -0.94 -1.39
N TYR A 15 1.93 -2.24 -1.08
CA TYR A 15 0.72 -3.03 -1.33
C TYR A 15 -0.34 -2.74 -0.27
N LEU A 16 -1.52 -2.32 -0.70
CA LEU A 16 -2.63 -1.94 0.18
C LEU A 16 -3.56 -3.10 0.51
N GLU A 17 -3.50 -4.15 -0.31
CA GLU A 17 -4.33 -5.33 -0.26
C GLU A 17 -3.50 -6.58 -0.57
N LYS A 18 -4.02 -7.74 -0.15
CA LYS A 18 -3.39 -9.02 -0.42
C LYS A 18 -4.46 -10.07 -0.73
N PRO A 19 -4.43 -10.70 -1.93
CA PRO A 19 -5.39 -11.74 -2.27
C PRO A 19 -5.16 -12.96 -1.36
N ARG A 20 -6.25 -13.58 -0.92
CA ARG A 20 -6.25 -14.74 -0.02
C ARG A 20 -7.09 -15.86 -0.61
N THR A 21 -6.63 -17.09 -0.43
CA THR A 21 -7.40 -18.31 -0.70
C THR A 21 -8.24 -18.74 0.50
N THR A 22 -7.91 -18.26 1.70
CA THR A 22 -8.63 -18.52 2.96
C THR A 22 -9.10 -17.22 3.60
N VAL A 23 -9.96 -17.31 4.62
CA VAL A 23 -10.42 -16.13 5.38
C VAL A 23 -9.27 -15.52 6.16
N GLY A 24 -9.16 -14.18 6.09
CA GLY A 24 -8.16 -13.42 6.82
C GLY A 24 -8.18 -11.95 6.44
N TRP A 25 -7.31 -11.16 7.07
CA TRP A 25 -7.21 -9.73 6.79
C TRP A 25 -6.77 -9.46 5.34
N LYS A 26 -7.62 -8.71 4.63
CA LYS A 26 -7.48 -8.41 3.19
C LYS A 26 -6.55 -7.24 2.91
N GLY A 27 -6.29 -6.36 3.89
CA GLY A 27 -5.36 -5.24 3.77
C GLY A 27 -5.89 -3.92 4.30
N LEU A 28 -5.03 -2.90 4.26
CA LEU A 28 -5.29 -1.55 4.74
C LEU A 28 -6.46 -0.90 3.99
N LEU A 29 -6.58 -1.18 2.70
CA LEU A 29 -7.67 -0.66 1.86
C LEU A 29 -9.04 -1.16 2.32
N TYR A 30 -9.14 -2.43 2.72
CA TYR A 30 -10.43 -3.05 3.06
C TYR A 30 -10.82 -2.89 4.52
N ASP A 31 -9.87 -3.04 5.43
CA ASP A 31 -10.12 -3.03 6.87
C ASP A 31 -8.98 -2.30 7.59
N PRO A 32 -9.00 -0.95 7.56
CA PRO A 32 -7.89 -0.15 8.06
C PRO A 32 -7.68 -0.27 9.57
N GLU A 33 -8.72 -0.63 10.33
CA GLU A 33 -8.67 -0.81 11.79
C GLU A 33 -8.42 -2.26 12.22
N ARG A 34 -8.36 -3.20 11.28
CA ARG A 34 -8.19 -4.65 11.55
C ARG A 34 -9.25 -5.22 12.50
N THR A 35 -10.47 -4.73 12.39
CA THR A 35 -11.61 -5.17 13.24
C THR A 35 -12.42 -6.29 12.60
N GLY A 36 -12.21 -6.56 11.31
CA GLY A 36 -13.01 -7.49 10.51
C GLY A 36 -14.31 -6.90 9.96
N ALA A 37 -14.75 -5.73 10.43
CA ALA A 37 -15.95 -5.07 9.93
C ALA A 37 -15.78 -4.48 8.53
N GLY A 38 -14.56 -3.99 8.22
CA GLY A 38 -14.23 -3.35 6.96
C GLY A 38 -14.78 -1.93 6.83
N ASP A 39 -13.97 -1.03 6.27
CA ASP A 39 -14.37 0.33 5.90
C ASP A 39 -13.54 0.77 4.70
N LEU A 40 -14.10 0.59 3.50
CA LEU A 40 -13.41 0.91 2.25
C LEU A 40 -13.21 2.43 2.07
N HIS A 41 -14.12 3.25 2.59
CA HIS A 41 -14.04 4.70 2.43
C HIS A 41 -12.90 5.28 3.29
N GLU A 42 -12.80 4.86 4.55
CA GLU A 42 -11.63 5.18 5.39
C GLU A 42 -10.35 4.56 4.82
N GLY A 43 -10.43 3.31 4.37
CA GLY A 43 -9.30 2.59 3.77
C GLY A 43 -8.70 3.32 2.57
N LEU A 44 -9.53 3.83 1.65
CA LEU A 44 -9.10 4.66 0.52
C LEU A 44 -8.41 5.95 0.97
N ARG A 45 -9.02 6.68 1.92
CA ARG A 45 -8.46 7.94 2.43
C ARG A 45 -7.10 7.72 3.11
N ARG A 46 -6.98 6.68 3.95
CA ARG A 46 -5.70 6.32 4.60
C ARG A 46 -4.65 5.87 3.61
N SER A 47 -5.03 5.01 2.68
CA SER A 47 -4.12 4.50 1.66
C SER A 47 -3.58 5.63 0.80
N ARG A 48 -4.44 6.54 0.32
CA ARG A 48 -4.03 7.73 -0.42
C ARG A 48 -3.08 8.60 0.39
N ARG A 49 -3.41 8.89 1.66
CA ARG A 49 -2.54 9.70 2.54
C ARG A 49 -1.17 9.05 2.73
N LEU A 50 -1.12 7.74 2.97
CA LEU A 50 0.13 7.00 3.09
C LEU A 50 0.97 7.11 1.80
N LEU A 51 0.38 6.85 0.64
CA LEU A 51 1.09 6.91 -0.64
C LEU A 51 1.59 8.33 -0.95
N LEU A 52 0.78 9.36 -0.69
CA LEU A 52 1.20 10.75 -0.88
C LEU A 52 2.35 11.13 0.05
N ASN A 53 2.31 10.72 1.33
CA ASN A 53 3.39 11.00 2.28
C ASN A 53 4.69 10.33 1.84
N LEU A 54 4.64 9.06 1.41
CA LEU A 54 5.82 8.34 0.92
C LEU A 54 6.37 8.96 -0.37
N ALA A 55 5.50 9.34 -1.31
CA ALA A 55 5.91 10.01 -2.55
C ALA A 55 6.53 11.39 -2.26
N ALA A 56 6.01 12.14 -1.29
CA ALA A 56 6.56 13.42 -0.86
C ALA A 56 7.96 13.29 -0.24
N MET A 57 8.33 12.11 0.28
CA MET A 57 9.70 11.80 0.73
C MET A 57 10.65 11.47 -0.44
N GLY A 58 10.19 11.52 -1.69
CA GLY A 58 10.98 11.19 -2.87
C GLY A 58 11.13 9.69 -3.13
N LEU A 59 10.35 8.83 -2.48
CA LEU A 59 10.40 7.39 -2.67
C LEU A 59 9.50 6.97 -3.85
N PRO A 60 10.04 6.34 -4.92
CA PRO A 60 9.22 5.70 -5.93
C PRO A 60 8.44 4.53 -5.33
N LEU A 61 7.16 4.38 -5.69
CA LEU A 61 6.27 3.36 -5.12
C LEU A 61 5.75 2.40 -6.21
N ALA A 62 5.62 1.13 -5.85
CA ALA A 62 4.95 0.11 -6.64
C ALA A 62 3.86 -0.57 -5.80
N THR A 63 2.71 -0.81 -6.41
CA THR A 63 1.58 -1.51 -5.80
C THR A 63 0.93 -2.46 -6.80
N GLU A 64 0.22 -3.46 -6.30
CA GLU A 64 -0.57 -4.39 -7.12
C GLU A 64 -2.00 -3.85 -7.21
N ALA A 65 -2.52 -3.69 -8.44
CA ALA A 65 -3.91 -3.33 -8.67
C ALA A 65 -4.74 -4.61 -8.80
N LEU A 66 -5.49 -5.00 -7.77
CA LEU A 66 -6.27 -6.25 -7.79
C LEU A 66 -7.67 -6.07 -8.36
N SER A 67 -8.27 -4.88 -8.21
CA SER A 67 -9.63 -4.58 -8.67
C SER A 67 -9.60 -3.38 -9.63
N PRO A 68 -10.11 -3.52 -10.87
CA PRO A 68 -10.20 -2.43 -11.85
C PRO A 68 -11.34 -1.45 -11.56
#